data_AF-A0A3M6ZY03-F1
#
_entry.id   AF-A0A3M6ZY03-F1
#
_cell.length_a   1.000
_cell.length_b   1.000
_cell.length_c   1.000
_cell.angle_alpha   90.00
_cell.angle_beta   90.00
_cell.angle_gamma   90.00
#
_symmetry.space_group_name_H-M   'P 1'
#
loop_
_entity.id
_entity.type
_entity.pdbx_description
1 polymer ?
#
loop_
_entity_poly.entity_id
_entity_poly.type
_entity_poly.pdbx_seq_one_letter_code
_entity_poly.pdbx_strand_id
1 'polypeptide(L)'
;MTTTTNTSGAIARITREIAAIEKGSDLSLAVACRDSDVRNVRALIIGPPETPYEYGFFEFEIKFSKEYPIKSPSVRSITTNGGRTRFNPNIYNEGKVCLSILGTWRGNPGEEWSSAQGLESVLLSIQSLMSANPYENEPGYEDRGKAEEMPKQYVAKIRHETLRIAVCQRLEGLLGIERGQPAAKRPRLGEKLSSVLGGKGKEKEVEASPGASITASANEEFHSSIESRPEDASSEVDTPATETSVYEYDAEATFAAYDSSQWDPFADLMKRRFLWYYDTYVQTATAELALHPQGQAFTRMEFEYPPNSMEGHFDYANILKRLDGIKQALEEEQERWVKIGKKQVAEETQVAVQLAFQANQLRYQWNEGKYDGSRLEINLPDKGNPFKWDLTLLGQSMTSLDAGIFNMTLFIPPTFPTVQPRLKFETPIFHHRVSSTGVLCYFPKKEDDIGSHIEAIVRTIQEEEPKFDPRTVVNPEAFSLYWGGQEKRKVYNRKLRRSAQESCEY
;
A
#
# COMPACT_ATOMS: atom_id res chain seq x y z
N MET A 1 17.82 -37.26 23.85
CA MET A 1 16.50 -37.45 23.23
C MET A 1 16.48 -36.66 21.93
N THR A 2 16.36 -37.33 20.79
CA THR A 2 16.23 -36.67 19.48
C THR A 2 14.82 -36.11 19.33
N THR A 3 14.68 -34.79 19.31
CA THR A 3 13.40 -34.11 19.06
C THR A 3 12.97 -34.35 17.61
N THR A 4 11.97 -35.21 17.42
CA THR A 4 11.32 -35.41 16.14
C THR A 4 10.70 -34.10 15.69
N THR A 5 11.30 -33.45 14.69
CA THR A 5 10.84 -32.15 14.18
C THR A 5 9.46 -32.30 13.54
N ASN A 6 8.41 -31.80 14.22
CA ASN A 6 7.03 -31.87 13.76
C ASN A 6 6.75 -30.87 12.62
N THR A 7 7.48 -31.04 11.52
CA THR A 7 7.55 -30.14 10.38
C THR A 7 6.19 -30.00 9.70
N SER A 8 5.39 -31.07 9.68
CA SER A 8 4.01 -31.10 9.15
C SER A 8 3.00 -30.45 10.11
N GLY A 9 3.08 -30.72 11.41
CA GLY A 9 2.21 -30.10 12.42
C GLY A 9 2.40 -28.58 12.51
N ALA A 10 3.64 -28.11 12.41
CA ALA A 10 3.95 -26.68 12.34
C ALA A 10 3.31 -26.01 11.11
N ILE A 11 3.48 -26.59 9.91
CA ILE A 11 2.85 -26.11 8.67
C ILE A 11 1.32 -26.05 8.82
N ALA A 12 0.71 -27.16 9.24
CA ALA A 12 -0.75 -27.25 9.35
C ALA A 12 -1.34 -26.27 10.40
N ARG A 13 -0.55 -25.87 11.41
CA ARG A 13 -0.92 -24.81 12.36
C ARG A 13 -0.83 -23.43 11.69
N ILE A 14 0.29 -23.12 11.04
CA ILE A 14 0.51 -21.81 10.38
C ILE A 14 -0.54 -21.56 9.30
N THR A 15 -0.76 -22.50 8.38
CA THR A 15 -1.78 -22.38 7.32
C THR A 15 -3.19 -22.15 7.89
N ARG A 16 -3.52 -22.77 9.03
CA ARG A 16 -4.81 -22.56 9.70
C ARG A 16 -4.94 -21.16 10.30
N GLU A 17 -3.86 -20.64 10.89
CA GLU A 17 -3.87 -19.29 11.48
C GLU A 17 -3.93 -18.20 10.41
N ILE A 18 -3.19 -18.36 9.31
CA ILE A 18 -3.29 -17.47 8.14
C ILE A 18 -4.73 -17.44 7.62
N ALA A 19 -5.31 -18.61 7.34
CA ALA A 19 -6.67 -18.73 6.84
C ALA A 19 -7.76 -18.29 7.84
N ALA A 20 -7.43 -18.17 9.14
CA ALA A 20 -8.32 -17.62 10.15
C ALA A 20 -8.32 -16.09 10.10
N ILE A 21 -7.15 -15.47 9.95
CA ILE A 21 -6.99 -14.01 9.83
C ILE A 21 -7.55 -13.51 8.49
N GLU A 22 -7.30 -14.21 7.39
CA GLU A 22 -7.85 -13.90 6.06
C GLU A 22 -9.40 -13.94 6.03
N LYS A 23 -10.02 -14.77 6.87
CA LYS A 23 -11.48 -14.84 7.06
C LYS A 23 -11.98 -13.95 8.20
N GLY A 24 -11.08 -13.26 8.89
CA GLY A 24 -11.39 -12.36 9.97
C GLY A 24 -12.15 -11.13 9.49
N SER A 25 -12.83 -10.46 10.43
CA SER A 25 -13.50 -9.17 10.16
C SER A 25 -12.66 -7.96 10.57
N ASP A 26 -11.39 -8.16 10.95
CA ASP A 26 -10.50 -7.06 11.28
C ASP A 26 -9.96 -6.37 10.02
N LEU A 27 -10.48 -5.18 9.74
CA LEU A 27 -10.10 -4.39 8.58
C LEU A 27 -8.68 -3.81 8.64
N SER A 28 -8.00 -3.94 9.80
CA SER A 28 -6.65 -3.42 10.07
C SER A 28 -5.56 -4.46 9.88
N LEU A 29 -5.87 -5.76 9.92
CA LEU A 29 -4.88 -6.83 9.86
C LEU A 29 -4.99 -7.57 8.54
N ALA A 30 -3.87 -7.73 7.83
CA ALA A 30 -3.78 -8.61 6.68
C ALA A 30 -2.49 -9.44 6.77
N VAL A 31 -2.56 -10.67 6.29
CA VAL A 31 -1.44 -11.62 6.23
C VAL A 31 -1.37 -12.25 4.85
N ALA A 32 -0.17 -12.65 4.43
CA ALA A 32 0.03 -13.41 3.20
C ALA A 32 1.32 -14.23 3.31
N CYS A 33 1.30 -15.44 2.77
CA CYS A 33 2.50 -16.23 2.51
C CYS A 33 2.58 -16.60 1.03
N ARG A 34 3.72 -17.15 0.62
CA ARG A 34 3.86 -17.81 -0.68
C ARG A 34 3.54 -19.29 -0.52
N ASP A 35 2.95 -19.91 -1.53
CA ASP A 35 2.73 -21.36 -1.56
C ASP A 35 4.04 -22.15 -1.44
N SER A 36 5.14 -21.58 -1.95
CA SER A 36 6.49 -22.13 -1.83
C SER A 36 7.07 -22.08 -0.42
N ASP A 37 6.61 -21.15 0.43
CA ASP A 37 7.12 -20.99 1.79
C ASP A 37 6.10 -20.37 2.75
N VAL A 38 5.25 -21.23 3.31
CA VAL A 38 4.29 -20.89 4.37
C VAL A 38 4.93 -20.51 5.71
N ARG A 39 6.25 -20.67 5.90
CA ARG A 39 6.95 -20.25 7.14
C ARG A 39 7.42 -18.81 7.10
N ASN A 40 7.45 -18.17 5.94
CA ASN A 40 7.77 -16.77 5.78
C ASN A 40 6.50 -15.99 5.42
N VAL A 41 5.91 -15.36 6.43
CA VAL A 41 4.65 -14.61 6.34
C VAL A 41 4.96 -13.12 6.27
N ARG A 42 4.34 -12.43 5.31
CA ARG A 42 4.20 -10.97 5.31
C ARG A 42 2.93 -10.63 6.08
N ALA A 43 2.98 -9.57 6.86
CA ALA A 43 1.80 -9.00 7.51
C ALA A 43 1.74 -7.49 7.30
N LEU A 44 0.52 -6.95 7.26
CA LEU A 44 0.22 -5.53 7.26
C LEU A 44 -0.66 -5.24 8.47
N ILE A 45 -0.27 -4.23 9.24
CA ILE A 45 -1.08 -3.61 10.29
C ILE A 45 -1.37 -2.18 9.83
N ILE A 46 -2.66 -1.86 9.68
CA ILE A 46 -3.13 -0.48 9.54
C ILE A 46 -3.14 0.15 10.93
N GLY A 47 -2.45 1.28 11.08
CA GLY A 47 -2.29 1.94 12.37
C GLY A 47 -3.64 2.39 12.97
N PRO A 48 -3.86 2.24 14.29
CA PRO A 48 -5.17 2.46 14.90
C PRO A 48 -5.66 3.91 14.78
N PRO A 49 -6.98 4.12 14.66
CA PRO A 49 -7.59 5.46 14.67
C PRO A 49 -7.34 6.18 15.99
N GLU A 50 -7.34 7.52 15.97
CA GLU A 50 -7.07 8.41 17.12
C GLU A 50 -5.63 8.30 17.70
N THR A 51 -4.68 7.72 16.96
CA THR A 51 -3.27 7.57 17.35
C THR A 51 -2.35 8.31 16.36
N PRO A 52 -1.06 8.59 16.68
CA PRO A 52 -0.11 9.10 15.68
C PRO A 52 0.22 8.08 14.56
N TYR A 53 -0.29 6.86 14.64
CA TYR A 53 -0.16 5.83 13.61
C TYR A 53 -1.38 5.79 12.65
N GLU A 54 -2.41 6.58 12.92
CA GLU A 54 -3.73 6.54 12.27
C GLU A 54 -3.66 6.29 10.75
N TYR A 55 -4.22 5.14 10.36
CA TYR A 55 -4.35 4.68 8.98
C TYR A 55 -3.03 4.55 8.18
N GLY A 56 -1.86 4.56 8.83
CA GLY A 56 -0.58 4.23 8.19
C GLY A 56 -0.43 2.74 7.89
N PHE A 57 0.29 2.39 6.82
CA PHE A 57 0.54 1.00 6.44
C PHE A 57 1.88 0.48 7.02
N PHE A 58 1.79 -0.30 8.10
CA PHE A 58 2.96 -0.88 8.78
C PHE A 58 3.14 -2.34 8.41
N GLU A 59 4.18 -2.64 7.64
CA GLU A 59 4.46 -3.99 7.18
C GLU A 59 5.49 -4.71 8.05
N PHE A 60 5.29 -6.00 8.23
CA PHE A 60 6.13 -6.89 9.03
C PHE A 60 6.44 -8.18 8.26
N GLU A 61 7.61 -8.74 8.57
CA GLU A 61 8.10 -10.04 8.14
C GLU A 61 8.13 -10.95 9.37
N ILE A 62 7.48 -12.11 9.26
CA ILE A 62 7.28 -13.05 10.35
C ILE A 62 7.81 -14.42 9.90
N LYS A 63 8.81 -14.94 10.61
CA LYS A 63 9.43 -16.23 10.29
C LYS A 63 9.14 -17.26 11.37
N PHE A 64 8.53 -18.36 10.97
CA PHE A 64 8.20 -19.48 11.82
C PHE A 64 9.30 -20.53 11.76
N SER A 65 9.86 -20.89 12.92
CA SER A 65 10.85 -21.97 13.00
C SER A 65 10.21 -23.36 12.80
N LYS A 66 11.03 -24.40 12.61
CA LYS A 66 10.56 -25.80 12.61
C LYS A 66 10.05 -26.26 13.99
N GLU A 67 10.27 -25.47 15.04
CA GLU A 67 9.85 -25.73 16.42
C GLU A 67 8.55 -24.99 16.78
N TYR A 68 7.92 -24.28 15.86
CA TYR A 68 6.62 -23.64 16.08
C TYR A 68 5.51 -24.69 16.32
N PRO A 69 4.59 -24.52 17.29
CA PRO A 69 4.39 -23.37 18.18
C PRO A 69 5.10 -23.47 19.55
N ILE A 70 6.08 -24.37 19.73
CA ILE A 70 6.85 -24.50 20.97
C ILE A 70 7.72 -23.25 21.18
N LYS A 71 8.36 -22.77 20.11
CA LYS A 71 9.04 -21.45 20.07
C LYS A 71 8.19 -20.39 19.36
N SER A 72 8.35 -19.14 19.78
CA SER A 72 7.78 -17.97 19.13
C SER A 72 8.30 -17.82 17.68
N PRO A 73 7.55 -17.14 16.79
CA PRO A 73 8.09 -16.67 15.53
C PRO A 73 9.04 -15.48 15.75
N SER A 74 9.99 -15.28 14.85
CA SER A 74 10.78 -14.03 14.82
C SER A 74 10.05 -12.99 13.96
N VAL A 75 9.90 -11.76 14.47
CA VAL A 75 9.22 -10.66 13.78
C VAL A 75 10.18 -9.50 13.50
N ARG A 76 10.08 -8.93 12.30
CA ARG A 76 10.84 -7.75 11.86
C ARG A 76 9.91 -6.76 11.15
N SER A 77 9.88 -5.50 11.57
CA SER A 77 9.23 -4.42 10.83
C SER A 77 10.00 -4.10 9.55
N ILE A 78 9.28 -3.93 8.44
CA ILE A 78 9.80 -3.51 7.14
C ILE A 78 9.63 -2.00 6.94
N THR A 79 8.59 -1.40 7.54
CA THR A 79 8.31 0.05 7.45
C THR A 79 9.29 0.83 8.35
N THR A 80 10.54 1.00 7.89
CA THR A 80 11.66 1.56 8.68
C THR A 80 12.38 2.74 8.02
N ASN A 81 11.97 3.13 6.80
CA ASN A 81 12.67 4.12 5.98
C ASN A 81 14.16 3.77 5.74
N GLY A 82 14.47 2.46 5.60
CA GLY A 82 15.83 1.96 5.39
C GLY A 82 16.71 2.12 6.62
N GLY A 83 16.22 1.75 7.80
CA GLY A 83 17.00 1.81 9.05
C GLY A 83 17.00 3.19 9.75
N ARG A 84 16.09 4.10 9.41
CA ARG A 84 16.18 5.53 9.84
C ARG A 84 15.00 6.05 10.66
N THR A 85 13.88 5.33 10.72
CA THR A 85 12.68 5.80 11.43
C THR A 85 12.28 4.78 12.51
N ARG A 86 12.51 5.15 13.78
CA ARG A 86 12.09 4.43 15.00
C ARG A 86 10.62 4.72 15.33
N PHE A 87 9.69 3.96 14.74
CA PHE A 87 8.25 4.26 14.86
C PHE A 87 7.69 4.17 16.28
N ASN A 88 8.31 3.43 17.20
CA ASN A 88 7.85 3.25 18.57
C ASN A 88 9.04 2.87 19.48
N PRO A 89 9.01 3.07 20.82
CA PRO A 89 10.01 2.51 21.72
C PRO A 89 10.26 1.02 21.51
N ASN A 90 9.22 0.25 21.21
CA ASN A 90 9.30 -1.18 20.95
C ASN A 90 9.39 -1.56 19.46
N ILE A 91 9.46 -0.59 18.54
CA ILE A 91 9.63 -0.81 17.09
C ILE A 91 10.83 0.03 16.62
N TYR A 92 12.01 -0.58 16.69
CA TYR A 92 13.29 0.08 16.47
C TYR A 92 13.47 0.48 15.00
N ASN A 93 14.35 1.45 14.74
CA ASN A 93 14.68 1.90 13.38
C ASN A 93 15.21 0.79 12.47
N GLU A 94 15.95 -0.19 12.99
CA GLU A 94 16.43 -1.37 12.26
C GLU A 94 15.35 -2.42 11.96
N GLY A 95 14.14 -2.23 12.50
CA GLY A 95 12.99 -3.12 12.35
C GLY A 95 12.84 -4.16 13.45
N LYS A 96 13.70 -4.18 14.48
CA LYS A 96 13.50 -5.04 15.65
C LYS A 96 12.21 -4.68 16.39
N VAL A 97 11.40 -5.70 16.69
CA VAL A 97 10.18 -5.58 17.50
C VAL A 97 10.41 -6.16 18.89
N CYS A 98 10.11 -5.39 19.93
CA CYS A 98 10.34 -5.74 21.34
C CYS A 98 9.01 -6.10 22.04
N LEU A 99 8.73 -7.40 22.21
CA LEU A 99 7.55 -7.91 22.92
C LEU A 99 7.93 -9.12 23.80
N SER A 100 7.29 -9.24 24.96
CA SER A 100 7.50 -10.36 25.90
C SER A 100 7.10 -11.70 25.27
N ILE A 101 5.98 -11.74 24.55
CA ILE A 101 5.51 -12.91 23.79
C ILE A 101 6.43 -13.30 22.62
N LEU A 102 7.39 -12.45 22.23
CA LEU A 102 8.41 -12.77 21.24
C LEU A 102 9.76 -13.16 21.87
N GLY A 103 9.90 -13.03 23.20
CA GLY A 103 11.18 -13.19 23.90
C GLY A 103 12.18 -12.05 23.64
N THR A 104 11.74 -10.96 23.01
CA THR A 104 12.57 -9.79 22.68
C THR A 104 12.44 -8.66 23.70
N TRP A 105 11.58 -8.82 24.70
CA TRP A 105 11.37 -7.92 25.82
C TRP A 105 11.14 -8.72 27.13
N ARG A 106 11.25 -8.04 28.28
CA ARG A 106 10.95 -8.65 29.59
C ARG A 106 9.43 -8.65 29.80
N GLY A 107 8.86 -9.78 30.22
CA GLY A 107 7.47 -9.88 30.69
C GLY A 107 7.39 -10.36 32.12
N ASN A 108 6.24 -10.19 32.75
CA ASN A 108 5.91 -10.88 34.00
C ASN A 108 5.64 -12.38 33.72
N PRO A 109 5.71 -13.26 34.73
CA PRO A 109 5.35 -14.66 34.59
C PRO A 109 3.93 -14.83 34.02
N GLY A 110 3.83 -15.41 32.81
CA GLY A 110 2.57 -15.56 32.07
C GLY A 110 2.37 -14.61 30.89
N GLU A 111 3.19 -13.56 30.76
CA GLU A 111 3.20 -12.62 29.61
C GLU A 111 4.21 -13.03 28.51
N GLU A 112 4.95 -14.12 28.73
CA GLU A 112 5.92 -14.68 27.79
C GLU A 112 5.26 -15.64 26.78
N TRP A 113 6.02 -16.08 25.76
CA TRP A 113 5.49 -16.99 24.75
C TRP A 113 4.96 -18.30 25.35
N SER A 114 3.80 -18.74 24.86
CA SER A 114 3.29 -20.09 25.07
C SER A 114 2.63 -20.61 23.80
N SER A 115 2.61 -21.92 23.59
CA SER A 115 2.00 -22.56 22.41
C SER A 115 0.47 -22.42 22.30
N ALA A 116 -0.17 -21.75 23.27
CA ALA A 116 -1.56 -21.31 23.19
C ALA A 116 -1.72 -20.05 22.31
N GLN A 117 -0.69 -19.19 22.27
CA GLN A 117 -0.62 -18.02 21.40
C GLN A 117 -0.44 -18.43 19.93
N GLY A 118 -0.77 -17.52 19.02
CA GLY A 118 -0.67 -17.68 17.57
C GLY A 118 -0.30 -16.38 16.84
N LEU A 119 -0.32 -16.42 15.51
CA LEU A 119 -0.06 -15.28 14.64
C LEU A 119 -0.98 -14.08 14.96
N GLU A 120 -2.28 -14.31 15.14
CA GLU A 120 -3.26 -13.25 15.44
C GLU A 120 -2.91 -12.49 16.73
N SER A 121 -2.63 -13.20 17.83
CA SER A 121 -2.19 -12.59 19.09
C SER A 121 -0.87 -11.82 18.94
N VAL A 122 0.06 -12.28 18.11
CA VAL A 122 1.29 -11.53 17.82
C VAL A 122 0.98 -10.22 17.10
N LEU A 123 0.11 -10.23 16.09
CA LEU A 123 -0.29 -9.01 15.37
C LEU A 123 -1.04 -8.02 16.27
N LEU A 124 -1.97 -8.51 17.09
CA LEU A 124 -2.70 -7.68 18.05
C LEU A 124 -1.76 -7.07 19.10
N SER A 125 -0.76 -7.81 19.60
CA SER A 125 0.26 -7.27 20.51
C SER A 125 1.19 -6.25 19.86
N ILE A 126 1.42 -6.34 18.54
CA ILE A 126 2.17 -5.30 17.81
C ILE A 126 1.30 -4.06 17.60
N GLN A 127 0.01 -4.25 17.29
CA GLN A 127 -0.93 -3.14 17.12
C GLN A 127 -1.19 -2.41 18.45
N SER A 128 -1.20 -3.10 19.60
CA SER A 128 -1.36 -2.43 20.90
C SER A 128 -0.19 -1.52 21.29
N LEU A 129 1.02 -1.74 20.74
CA LEU A 129 2.14 -0.81 20.89
C LEU A 129 1.85 0.54 20.21
N MET A 130 0.99 0.57 19.19
CA MET A 130 0.62 1.77 18.43
C MET A 130 -0.41 2.61 19.19
N SER A 131 -0.14 2.92 20.47
CA SER A 131 -1.06 3.65 21.35
C SER A 131 -1.20 5.14 20.94
N ALA A 132 -2.17 5.84 21.55
CA ALA A 132 -2.32 7.28 21.39
C ALA A 132 -1.19 8.10 22.04
N ASN A 133 -0.37 7.48 22.90
CA ASN A 133 0.72 8.10 23.65
C ASN A 133 1.95 7.16 23.65
N PRO A 134 2.57 6.86 22.50
CA PRO A 134 3.65 5.89 22.39
C PRO A 134 4.94 6.27 23.14
N TYR A 135 4.95 7.41 23.85
CA TYR A 135 6.00 7.79 24.79
C TYR A 135 5.98 6.92 26.06
N GLU A 136 4.78 6.47 26.50
CA GLU A 136 4.58 5.63 27.69
C GLU A 136 5.14 4.20 27.54
N ASN A 137 5.44 3.80 26.30
CA ASN A 137 6.04 2.51 25.96
C ASN A 137 7.54 2.41 26.30
N GLU A 138 8.20 3.53 26.60
CA GLU A 138 9.61 3.53 27.03
C GLU A 138 9.70 3.29 28.55
N PRO A 139 10.57 2.37 29.04
CA PRO A 139 10.71 2.10 30.47
C PRO A 139 11.09 3.32 31.30
N GLY A 140 10.38 3.49 32.42
CA GLY A 140 10.56 4.64 33.32
C GLY A 140 9.84 5.91 32.84
N TYR A 141 9.03 5.82 31.79
CA TYR A 141 8.21 6.92 31.27
C TYR A 141 6.71 6.58 31.22
N GLU A 142 6.28 5.51 31.89
CA GLU A 142 4.91 4.99 31.89
C GLU A 142 3.88 6.02 32.42
N ASP A 143 4.26 6.84 33.40
CA ASP A 143 3.40 7.87 34.01
C ASP A 143 3.33 9.18 33.20
N ARG A 144 3.99 9.28 32.03
CA ARG A 144 4.12 10.54 31.26
C ARG A 144 2.88 10.78 30.40
N GLY A 145 2.08 11.75 30.82
CA GLY A 145 0.80 12.06 30.18
C GLY A 145 0.97 12.71 28.80
N LYS A 146 0.16 12.29 27.83
CA LYS A 146 0.11 12.83 26.45
C LYS A 146 -0.05 14.35 26.31
N ALA A 147 -0.37 15.06 27.39
CA ALA A 147 -0.49 16.51 27.43
C ALA A 147 0.82 17.24 27.79
N GLU A 148 1.83 16.51 28.27
CA GLU A 148 3.17 17.03 28.54
C GLU A 148 3.95 17.30 27.24
N GLU A 149 4.97 18.14 27.32
CA GLU A 149 5.66 18.69 26.15
C GLU A 149 6.44 17.61 25.36
N MET A 150 7.21 16.76 26.04
CA MET A 150 8.00 15.71 25.36
C MET A 150 7.10 14.64 24.70
N PRO A 151 6.06 14.08 25.37
CA PRO A 151 5.08 13.23 24.71
C PRO A 151 4.38 13.86 23.50
N LYS A 152 3.97 15.14 23.58
CA LYS A 152 3.38 15.86 22.43
C LYS A 152 4.32 15.91 21.23
N GLN A 153 5.58 16.26 21.45
CA GLN A 153 6.58 16.35 20.38
C GLN A 153 6.91 14.97 19.78
N TYR A 154 6.87 13.91 20.59
CA TYR A 154 7.01 12.53 20.11
C TYR A 154 5.82 12.08 19.25
N VAL A 155 4.59 12.35 19.72
CA VAL A 155 3.35 12.11 18.98
C VAL A 155 3.35 12.86 17.64
N ALA A 156 3.75 14.13 17.62
CA ALA A 156 3.81 14.94 16.40
C ALA A 156 4.78 14.37 15.36
N LYS A 157 5.99 13.98 15.76
CA LYS A 157 6.97 13.42 14.81
C LYS A 157 6.57 12.04 14.28
N ILE A 158 5.98 11.17 15.13
CA ILE A 158 5.44 9.89 14.66
C ILE A 158 4.32 10.13 13.64
N ARG A 159 3.36 11.03 13.92
CA ARG A 159 2.27 11.36 12.99
C ARG A 159 2.79 11.85 11.63
N HIS A 160 3.81 12.72 11.64
CA HIS A 160 4.47 13.16 10.43
C HIS A 160 5.10 11.98 9.65
N GLU A 161 5.87 11.14 10.32
CA GLU A 161 6.56 10.00 9.71
C GLU A 161 5.59 8.91 9.21
N THR A 162 4.46 8.70 9.90
CA THR A 162 3.35 7.84 9.46
C THR A 162 2.85 8.29 8.09
N LEU A 163 2.46 9.56 7.96
CA LEU A 163 2.00 10.10 6.67
C LEU A 163 3.12 10.12 5.61
N ARG A 164 4.34 10.49 6.00
CA ARG A 164 5.47 10.65 5.05
C ARG A 164 5.94 9.31 4.48
N ILE A 165 6.02 8.26 5.32
CA ILE A 165 6.59 6.95 5.00
C ILE A 165 5.50 5.89 4.86
N ALA A 166 4.79 5.58 5.94
CA ALA A 166 3.84 4.47 6.00
C ALA A 166 2.64 4.67 5.06
N VAL A 167 2.32 5.91 4.70
CA VAL A 167 1.36 6.24 3.63
C VAL A 167 2.10 6.62 2.34
N CYS A 168 2.67 7.83 2.27
CA CYS A 168 3.08 8.41 0.99
C CYS A 168 4.25 7.65 0.31
N GLN A 169 5.33 7.34 1.05
CA GLN A 169 6.48 6.62 0.46
C GLN A 169 6.08 5.23 -0.05
N ARG A 170 5.20 4.56 0.68
CA ARG A 170 4.78 3.21 0.34
C ARG A 170 3.95 3.17 -0.94
N LEU A 171 3.00 4.09 -1.07
CA LEU A 171 2.12 4.21 -2.24
C LEU A 171 2.85 4.78 -3.47
N GLU A 172 3.80 5.71 -3.28
CA GLU A 172 4.69 6.16 -4.37
C GLU A 172 5.42 4.98 -5.02
N GLY A 173 5.98 4.07 -4.21
CA GLY A 173 6.62 2.85 -4.69
C GLY A 173 5.66 1.93 -5.46
N LEU A 174 4.44 1.74 -4.95
CA LEU A 174 3.39 0.93 -5.59
C LEU A 174 2.85 1.49 -6.91
N LEU A 175 3.07 2.78 -7.17
CA LEU A 175 2.54 3.50 -8.32
C LEU A 175 3.64 3.95 -9.29
N GLY A 176 4.92 3.69 -8.97
CA GLY A 176 6.06 4.11 -9.77
C GLY A 176 6.28 5.62 -9.80
N ILE A 177 5.86 6.35 -8.75
CA ILE A 177 5.99 7.82 -8.68
C ILE A 177 7.43 8.17 -8.28
N GLU A 178 8.24 8.58 -9.25
CA GLU A 178 9.61 9.04 -9.01
C GLU A 178 9.66 10.29 -8.13
N ARG A 179 10.60 10.32 -7.17
CA ARG A 179 10.87 11.50 -6.36
C ARG A 179 11.79 12.46 -7.09
N GLY A 180 11.26 13.62 -7.49
CA GLY A 180 12.06 14.82 -7.72
C GLY A 180 12.28 15.27 -9.16
N GLN A 181 11.50 14.80 -10.14
CA GLN A 181 11.39 15.56 -11.39
C GLN A 181 10.49 16.79 -11.16
N PRO A 182 10.91 18.02 -11.55
CA PRO A 182 9.99 19.15 -11.63
C PRO A 182 8.88 18.79 -12.60
N ALA A 183 7.62 19.09 -12.25
CA ALA A 183 6.45 18.76 -13.06
C ALA A 183 6.72 19.04 -14.55
N ALA A 184 6.78 17.98 -15.36
CA ALA A 184 7.09 18.08 -16.77
C ALA A 184 6.14 19.10 -17.40
N LYS A 185 6.69 20.16 -18.00
CA LYS A 185 5.88 21.23 -18.60
C LYS A 185 4.96 20.59 -19.65
N ARG A 186 3.68 20.43 -19.32
CA ARG A 186 2.64 19.96 -20.24
C ARG A 186 2.77 20.79 -21.53
N PRO A 187 2.92 20.17 -22.72
CA PRO A 187 2.93 20.91 -23.97
C PRO A 187 1.65 21.74 -24.05
N ARG A 188 1.77 23.06 -24.19
CA ARG A 188 0.60 23.90 -24.45
C ARG A 188 0.07 23.52 -25.83
N LEU A 189 -1.18 23.08 -25.88
CA LEU A 189 -1.82 22.70 -27.14
C LEU A 189 -2.01 23.96 -27.99
N GLY A 190 -1.15 24.11 -29.00
CA GLY A 190 -1.21 25.21 -29.95
C GLY A 190 0.09 26.01 -30.07
N GLU A 191 1.05 25.49 -30.83
CA GLU A 191 1.69 26.30 -31.88
C GLU A 191 2.32 25.43 -32.99
N LYS A 192 1.83 25.66 -34.22
CA LYS A 192 2.47 25.45 -35.54
C LYS A 192 2.80 24.02 -35.98
N LEU A 193 1.76 23.44 -36.57
CA LEU A 193 1.81 22.69 -37.84
C LEU A 193 2.66 23.43 -38.91
N SER A 194 3.94 23.08 -39.09
CA SER A 194 4.72 23.44 -40.30
C SER A 194 6.01 22.62 -40.48
N SER A 195 5.92 21.30 -40.66
CA SER A 195 7.06 20.46 -41.10
C SER A 195 6.67 19.21 -41.91
N VAL A 196 5.52 19.25 -42.59
CA VAL A 196 5.17 18.27 -43.63
C VAL A 196 4.74 19.04 -44.88
N LEU A 197 5.71 19.34 -45.75
CA LEU A 197 5.62 19.59 -47.20
C LEU A 197 6.93 20.24 -47.70
N GLY A 198 7.54 19.68 -48.75
CA GLY A 198 8.58 20.35 -49.54
C GLY A 198 10.02 19.85 -49.32
N GLY A 199 10.44 18.83 -50.07
CA GLY A 199 11.86 18.55 -50.31
C GLY A 199 12.33 19.14 -51.64
N LYS A 200 13.60 19.59 -51.72
CA LYS A 200 14.40 19.69 -52.97
C LYS A 200 15.88 20.11 -52.72
N GLY A 201 16.80 19.16 -52.90
CA GLY A 201 17.96 19.27 -53.82
C GLY A 201 19.25 20.04 -53.44
N LYS A 202 20.39 19.41 -53.82
CA LYS A 202 21.75 19.96 -54.08
C LYS A 202 22.63 20.31 -52.86
N GLU A 203 23.98 20.29 -52.92
CA GLU A 203 25.00 19.45 -53.61
C GLU A 203 26.42 19.97 -53.21
N LYS A 204 27.36 19.12 -52.74
CA LYS A 204 28.85 19.33 -52.71
C LYS A 204 29.41 20.57 -51.95
N GLU A 205 30.71 20.73 -51.62
CA GLU A 205 32.00 20.04 -51.85
C GLU A 205 32.91 20.26 -50.59
N VAL A 206 33.62 19.25 -50.05
CA VAL A 206 35.06 18.89 -50.21
C VAL A 206 36.12 19.96 -49.84
N GLU A 207 36.94 19.65 -48.82
CA GLU A 207 38.42 19.83 -48.65
C GLU A 207 38.75 19.75 -47.14
N ALA A 208 39.91 19.35 -46.60
CA ALA A 208 41.05 18.50 -46.96
C ALA A 208 42.03 18.61 -45.76
N SER A 209 42.62 17.51 -45.27
CA SER A 209 43.64 17.54 -44.19
C SER A 209 45.03 17.93 -44.73
N PRO A 210 45.94 18.47 -43.88
CA PRO A 210 47.00 17.64 -43.26
C PRO A 210 47.35 18.12 -41.82
N GLY A 211 48.23 17.50 -41.01
CA GLY A 211 49.00 16.25 -41.11
C GLY A 211 50.31 16.31 -40.27
N ALA A 212 50.65 15.26 -39.51
CA ALA A 212 51.93 15.01 -38.78
C ALA A 212 52.38 16.07 -37.73
N SER A 213 53.16 15.78 -36.66
CA SER A 213 54.16 14.73 -36.47
C SER A 213 54.55 14.52 -34.98
N ILE A 214 55.27 13.42 -34.77
CA ILE A 214 55.92 12.86 -33.56
C ILE A 214 56.96 13.78 -32.91
N THR A 215 57.10 13.72 -31.57
CA THR A 215 58.41 13.67 -30.89
C THR A 215 58.30 12.96 -29.53
N ALA A 216 59.33 12.20 -29.16
CA ALA A 216 59.45 11.48 -27.89
C ALA A 216 60.52 12.11 -26.99
N SER A 217 60.57 11.72 -25.71
CA SER A 217 61.78 11.81 -24.89
C SER A 217 61.88 10.59 -23.97
N ALA A 218 63.10 10.10 -23.77
CA ALA A 218 63.42 8.89 -23.02
C ALA A 218 64.01 9.19 -21.64
N ASN A 219 64.18 8.12 -20.84
CA ASN A 219 65.39 7.71 -20.07
C ASN A 219 64.92 6.60 -19.08
N GLU A 220 65.51 5.39 -19.05
CA GLU A 220 66.80 4.99 -18.43
C GLU A 220 66.78 5.19 -16.89
N GLU A 221 67.17 4.26 -16.00
CA GLU A 221 68.08 3.09 -16.02
C GLU A 221 67.45 1.90 -15.21
N PHE A 222 67.59 0.61 -15.56
CA PHE A 222 68.74 -0.31 -15.38
C PHE A 222 69.07 -0.74 -13.93
N HIS A 223 68.88 -2.03 -13.60
CA HIS A 223 69.97 -2.91 -13.12
C HIS A 223 69.58 -4.40 -13.04
N SER A 224 70.55 -5.26 -13.35
CA SER A 224 70.45 -6.73 -13.50
C SER A 224 71.20 -7.49 -12.40
N SER A 225 70.94 -8.80 -12.27
CA SER A 225 71.99 -9.84 -12.12
C SER A 225 71.44 -11.26 -12.38
N ILE A 226 72.32 -12.16 -12.84
CA ILE A 226 72.03 -13.47 -13.46
C ILE A 226 72.95 -14.55 -12.80
N GLU A 227 72.67 -15.84 -13.08
CA GLU A 227 73.48 -17.08 -12.91
C GLU A 227 73.30 -17.90 -11.60
N SER A 228 73.35 -19.26 -11.58
CA SER A 228 73.64 -20.29 -12.61
C SER A 228 73.01 -21.69 -12.31
N ARG A 229 73.11 -22.61 -13.29
CA ARG A 229 72.52 -23.99 -13.47
C ARG A 229 73.47 -25.12 -12.94
N PRO A 230 73.29 -26.47 -13.14
CA PRO A 230 72.18 -27.26 -13.73
C PRO A 230 71.84 -28.65 -13.07
N GLU A 231 70.99 -29.43 -13.77
CA GLU A 231 70.75 -30.91 -13.74
C GLU A 231 69.79 -31.51 -12.67
N ASP A 232 68.96 -32.54 -12.94
CA ASP A 232 68.26 -32.98 -14.19
C ASP A 232 67.08 -33.95 -13.91
N ALA A 233 66.21 -34.21 -14.89
CA ALA A 233 65.16 -35.27 -15.02
C ALA A 233 64.01 -35.35 -13.97
N SER A 234 62.72 -35.54 -14.29
CA SER A 234 62.02 -35.66 -15.58
C SER A 234 60.49 -35.41 -15.45
N SER A 235 59.96 -34.50 -16.28
CA SER A 235 58.57 -34.43 -16.81
C SER A 235 57.34 -34.79 -15.95
N GLU A 236 56.60 -33.76 -15.52
CA GLU A 236 55.14 -33.65 -15.79
C GLU A 236 54.84 -32.20 -16.23
N VAL A 237 53.82 -32.01 -17.08
CA VAL A 237 53.51 -30.70 -17.71
C VAL A 237 52.48 -29.96 -16.87
N ASP A 238 52.96 -29.07 -16.01
CA ASP A 238 52.10 -28.21 -15.20
C ASP A 238 51.56 -27.02 -16.03
N THR A 239 50.25 -26.81 -16.00
CA THR A 239 49.59 -25.74 -16.76
C THR A 239 49.37 -24.54 -15.83
N PRO A 240 49.64 -23.28 -16.24
CA PRO A 240 49.54 -22.14 -15.32
C PRO A 240 48.14 -22.04 -14.73
N ALA A 241 48.06 -22.03 -13.40
CA ALA A 241 46.81 -21.88 -12.66
C ALA A 241 46.13 -20.57 -13.05
N THR A 242 45.15 -20.67 -13.94
CA THR A 242 44.19 -19.61 -14.17
C THR A 242 43.18 -19.72 -13.05
N GLU A 243 43.25 -18.79 -12.08
CA GLU A 243 42.16 -18.58 -11.12
C GLU A 243 40.93 -18.12 -11.90
N THR A 244 40.23 -19.10 -12.45
CA THR A 244 38.93 -18.92 -13.06
C THR A 244 37.99 -18.71 -11.89
N SER A 245 37.82 -17.45 -11.50
CA SER A 245 36.75 -17.05 -10.60
C SER A 245 35.43 -17.36 -11.32
N VAL A 246 34.94 -18.58 -11.10
CA VAL A 246 33.60 -18.97 -11.48
C VAL A 246 32.67 -18.12 -10.62
N TYR A 247 32.28 -16.97 -11.17
CA TYR A 247 31.08 -16.26 -10.73
C TYR A 247 29.92 -17.19 -11.02
N GLU A 248 29.67 -18.09 -10.08
CA GLU A 248 28.54 -19.01 -10.10
C GLU A 248 27.30 -18.13 -10.01
N TYR A 249 26.68 -17.90 -11.17
CA TYR A 249 25.45 -17.13 -11.28
C TYR A 249 24.36 -17.95 -10.61
N ASP A 250 24.16 -17.69 -9.33
CA ASP A 250 23.06 -18.26 -8.56
C ASP A 250 21.74 -17.67 -9.08
N ALA A 251 21.23 -18.35 -10.11
CA ALA A 251 19.97 -18.04 -10.74
C ALA A 251 18.81 -18.21 -9.76
N GLU A 252 18.93 -19.05 -8.73
CA GLU A 252 17.89 -19.26 -7.73
C GLU A 252 17.86 -18.12 -6.71
N ALA A 253 19.00 -17.67 -6.18
CA ALA A 253 19.08 -16.46 -5.36
C ALA A 253 18.73 -15.19 -6.14
N THR A 254 19.13 -15.09 -7.41
CA THR A 254 18.80 -13.95 -8.27
C THR A 254 17.31 -13.93 -8.60
N PHE A 255 16.72 -15.08 -8.94
CA PHE A 255 15.28 -15.21 -9.17
C PHE A 255 14.49 -14.96 -7.88
N ALA A 256 14.91 -15.52 -6.73
CA ALA A 256 14.27 -15.29 -5.45
C ALA A 256 14.35 -13.81 -5.02
N ALA A 257 15.46 -13.11 -5.27
CA ALA A 257 15.58 -11.67 -5.03
C ALA A 257 14.67 -10.85 -5.95
N TYR A 258 14.61 -11.20 -7.25
CA TYR A 258 13.75 -10.54 -8.23
C TYR A 258 12.26 -10.76 -7.94
N ASP A 259 11.86 -12.01 -7.69
CA ASP A 259 10.50 -12.40 -7.31
C ASP A 259 10.08 -11.77 -5.96
N SER A 260 10.97 -11.75 -4.95
CA SER A 260 10.76 -11.03 -3.69
C SER A 260 10.57 -9.52 -3.91
N SER A 261 11.23 -8.93 -4.90
CA SER A 261 11.05 -7.51 -5.28
C SER A 261 9.73 -7.22 -6.03
N GLN A 262 9.08 -8.25 -6.60
CA GLN A 262 7.81 -8.11 -7.32
C GLN A 262 6.58 -8.54 -6.50
N TRP A 263 6.75 -9.36 -5.48
CA TRP A 263 5.64 -9.87 -4.67
C TRP A 263 5.21 -8.89 -3.58
N ASP A 264 4.13 -8.17 -3.87
CA ASP A 264 3.50 -7.21 -2.97
C ASP A 264 2.04 -7.61 -2.68
N PRO A 265 1.80 -8.52 -1.72
CA PRO A 265 0.47 -9.11 -1.50
C PRO A 265 -0.57 -8.11 -0.99
N PHE A 266 -0.16 -6.95 -0.51
CA PHE A 266 -1.05 -5.94 0.06
C PHE A 266 -1.23 -4.71 -0.85
N ALA A 267 -0.64 -4.71 -2.05
CA ALA A 267 -0.64 -3.58 -2.97
C ALA A 267 -2.04 -2.99 -3.22
N ASP A 268 -3.01 -3.80 -3.64
CA ASP A 268 -4.37 -3.30 -3.88
C ASP A 268 -5.11 -2.94 -2.58
N LEU A 269 -4.91 -3.69 -1.49
CA LEU A 269 -5.50 -3.37 -0.19
C LEU A 269 -5.07 -1.97 0.28
N MET A 270 -3.77 -1.65 0.21
CA MET A 270 -3.24 -0.32 0.54
C MET A 270 -3.79 0.75 -0.41
N LYS A 271 -3.85 0.50 -1.72
CA LYS A 271 -4.42 1.44 -2.70
C LYS A 271 -5.90 1.74 -2.44
N ARG A 272 -6.72 0.73 -2.12
CA ARG A 272 -8.14 0.90 -1.75
C ARG A 272 -8.30 1.65 -0.42
N ARG A 273 -7.56 1.24 0.62
CA ARG A 273 -7.60 1.88 1.95
C ARG A 273 -7.11 3.32 1.90
N PHE A 274 -6.14 3.65 1.05
CA PHE A 274 -5.73 5.03 0.83
C PHE A 274 -6.87 5.92 0.33
N LEU A 275 -7.63 5.46 -0.67
CA LEU A 275 -8.77 6.21 -1.21
C LEU A 275 -9.90 6.39 -0.18
N TRP A 276 -10.00 5.46 0.77
CA TRP A 276 -10.93 5.54 1.91
C TRP A 276 -10.49 6.61 2.91
N TYR A 277 -9.22 6.61 3.30
CA TYR A 277 -8.70 7.48 4.37
C TYR A 277 -8.14 8.82 3.87
N TYR A 278 -8.22 9.10 2.56
CA TYR A 278 -7.71 10.33 1.92
C TYR A 278 -8.13 11.61 2.63
N ASP A 279 -9.42 11.75 2.92
CA ASP A 279 -9.98 12.94 3.58
C ASP A 279 -9.38 13.13 4.98
N THR A 280 -9.19 12.04 5.74
CA THR A 280 -8.53 12.08 7.06
C THR A 280 -7.06 12.47 6.94
N TYR A 281 -6.30 11.90 5.99
CA TYR A 281 -4.89 12.26 5.80
C TYR A 281 -4.73 13.76 5.46
N VAL A 282 -5.59 14.30 4.60
CA VAL A 282 -5.58 15.72 4.22
C VAL A 282 -5.99 16.60 5.39
N GLN A 283 -7.03 16.25 6.15
CA GLN A 283 -7.45 16.97 7.35
C GLN A 283 -6.31 17.02 8.39
N THR A 284 -5.71 15.87 8.69
CA THR A 284 -4.61 15.74 9.66
C THR A 284 -3.37 16.51 9.20
N ALA A 285 -2.91 16.33 7.95
CA ALA A 285 -1.75 17.07 7.44
C ALA A 285 -1.98 18.60 7.39
N THR A 286 -3.21 19.06 7.12
CA THR A 286 -3.56 20.48 7.12
C THR A 286 -3.57 21.06 8.54
N ALA A 287 -4.13 20.34 9.51
CA ALA A 287 -4.14 20.76 10.91
C ALA A 287 -2.72 20.85 11.48
N GLU A 288 -1.88 19.85 11.21
CA GLU A 288 -0.51 19.79 11.71
C GLU A 288 0.41 20.82 11.02
N LEU A 289 0.19 21.14 9.73
CA LEU A 289 0.90 22.23 9.04
C LEU A 289 0.68 23.59 9.70
N ALA A 290 -0.47 23.81 10.34
CA ALA A 290 -0.76 25.04 11.09
C ALA A 290 -0.07 25.09 12.47
N LEU A 291 0.36 23.93 13.01
CA LEU A 291 1.02 23.79 14.31
C LEU A 291 2.55 23.73 14.19
N HIS A 292 3.06 23.11 13.12
CA HIS A 292 4.47 22.81 12.92
C HIS A 292 5.00 23.48 11.64
N PRO A 293 5.75 24.59 11.76
CA PRO A 293 6.33 25.27 10.61
C PRO A 293 7.17 24.36 9.71
N GLN A 294 7.04 24.61 8.40
CA GLN A 294 7.80 23.94 7.36
C GLN A 294 9.31 24.02 7.64
N GLY A 295 9.99 22.86 7.69
CA GLY A 295 11.41 22.78 7.97
C GLY A 295 11.79 22.88 9.46
N GLN A 296 10.84 22.91 10.40
CA GLN A 296 11.14 22.76 11.83
C GLN A 296 11.74 21.37 12.07
N ALA A 297 12.90 21.29 12.74
CA ALA A 297 13.52 20.02 13.11
C ALA A 297 12.70 19.28 14.18
N PHE A 298 12.70 17.94 14.13
CA PHE A 298 12.14 17.13 15.20
C PHE A 298 12.94 17.31 16.49
N THR A 299 12.26 17.44 17.62
CA THR A 299 12.92 17.30 18.92
C THR A 299 13.36 15.85 19.11
N ARG A 300 14.59 15.68 19.59
CA ARG A 300 15.13 14.39 20.01
C ARG A 300 14.62 14.06 21.42
N MET A 301 14.11 12.85 21.60
CA MET A 301 13.64 12.39 22.92
C MET A 301 14.83 11.94 23.77
N GLU A 302 14.66 11.98 25.09
CA GLU A 302 15.68 11.59 26.08
C GLU A 302 16.19 10.15 25.87
N PHE A 303 15.28 9.24 25.49
CA PHE A 303 15.56 7.83 25.22
C PHE A 303 16.11 7.53 23.81
N GLU A 304 16.31 8.55 22.95
CA GLU A 304 16.82 8.34 21.59
C GLU A 304 18.35 8.48 21.53
N TYR A 305 19.03 7.39 21.17
CA TYR A 305 20.48 7.31 21.02
C TYR A 305 20.84 6.54 19.75
N PRO A 306 21.85 6.97 18.98
CA PRO A 306 22.33 6.23 17.82
C PRO A 306 22.70 4.77 18.17
N PRO A 307 22.38 3.79 17.31
CA PRO A 307 21.71 3.95 16.02
C PRO A 307 20.18 4.15 16.11
N ASN A 308 19.54 3.89 17.25
CA ASN A 308 18.08 3.91 17.43
C ASN A 308 17.54 5.32 17.77
N SER A 309 17.70 6.27 16.86
CA SER A 309 17.09 7.61 16.91
C SER A 309 16.10 7.83 15.75
N MET A 310 15.34 8.93 15.81
CA MET A 310 14.53 9.41 14.69
C MET A 310 14.72 10.92 14.53
N GLU A 311 15.55 11.27 13.55
CA GLU A 311 15.91 12.64 13.17
C GLU A 311 15.22 13.04 11.86
N GLY A 312 14.89 14.32 11.70
CA GLY A 312 14.14 14.80 10.55
C GLY A 312 13.57 16.19 10.77
N HIS A 313 12.72 16.63 9.84
CA HIS A 313 12.04 17.92 9.87
C HIS A 313 10.58 17.77 9.42
N PHE A 314 9.70 18.64 9.90
CA PHE A 314 8.30 18.70 9.48
C PHE A 314 8.17 19.28 8.06
N ASP A 315 7.44 18.58 7.20
CA ASP A 315 7.30 18.82 5.75
C ASP A 315 5.84 18.57 5.28
N TYR A 316 4.87 19.00 6.08
CA TYR A 316 3.45 18.76 5.81
C TYR A 316 2.97 19.39 4.48
N ALA A 317 3.56 20.49 4.03
CA ALA A 317 3.21 21.12 2.75
C ALA A 317 3.59 20.25 1.53
N ASN A 318 4.64 19.43 1.65
CA ASN A 318 5.00 18.44 0.65
C ASN A 318 4.17 17.15 0.80
N ILE A 319 3.90 16.71 2.04
CA ILE A 319 2.99 15.57 2.29
C ILE A 319 1.63 15.80 1.61
N LEU A 320 1.02 16.98 1.75
CA LEU A 320 -0.24 17.32 1.07
C LEU A 320 -0.16 17.18 -0.46
N LYS A 321 0.93 17.65 -1.09
CA LYS A 321 1.15 17.48 -2.55
C LYS A 321 1.33 16.02 -2.96
N ARG A 322 2.00 15.22 -2.11
CA ARG A 322 2.25 13.79 -2.34
C ARG A 322 0.95 12.99 -2.22
N LEU A 323 0.12 13.29 -1.22
CA LEU A 323 -1.23 12.70 -1.08
C LEU A 323 -2.08 12.96 -2.34
N ASP A 324 -2.16 14.20 -2.81
CA ASP A 324 -2.90 14.57 -4.03
C ASP A 324 -2.33 13.87 -5.28
N GLY A 325 -1.01 13.83 -5.46
CA GLY A 325 -0.36 13.11 -6.57
C GLY A 325 -0.62 11.60 -6.57
N ILE A 326 -0.62 10.96 -5.39
CA ILE A 326 -0.98 9.54 -5.23
C ILE A 326 -2.44 9.31 -5.61
N LYS A 327 -3.35 10.18 -5.15
CA LYS A 327 -4.77 10.11 -5.50
C LYS A 327 -4.98 10.22 -7.01
N GLN A 328 -4.36 11.20 -7.67
CA GLN A 328 -4.45 11.37 -9.13
C GLN A 328 -3.91 10.14 -9.88
N ALA A 329 -2.78 9.57 -9.45
CA ALA A 329 -2.22 8.36 -10.06
C ALA A 329 -3.13 7.12 -9.92
N LEU A 330 -3.97 7.06 -8.87
CA LEU A 330 -4.98 6.01 -8.67
C LEU A 330 -6.23 6.22 -9.53
N GLU A 331 -6.67 7.46 -9.72
CA GLU A 331 -7.72 7.82 -10.69
C GLU A 331 -7.25 7.48 -12.14
N GLU A 332 -5.99 7.78 -12.47
CA GLU A 332 -5.36 7.37 -13.73
C GLU A 332 -5.15 5.85 -13.86
N GLU A 333 -5.02 5.11 -12.75
CA GLU A 333 -4.96 3.64 -12.75
C GLU A 333 -6.31 3.04 -13.18
N GLN A 334 -7.43 3.59 -12.70
CA GLN A 334 -8.78 3.19 -13.10
C GLN A 334 -9.02 3.42 -14.61
N GLU A 335 -8.63 4.57 -15.15
CA GLU A 335 -8.74 4.84 -16.59
C GLU A 335 -7.78 4.00 -17.45
N ARG A 336 -6.65 3.54 -16.89
CA ARG A 336 -5.77 2.55 -17.55
C ARG A 336 -6.43 1.16 -17.60
N TRP A 337 -7.16 0.75 -16.56
CA TRP A 337 -7.92 -0.51 -16.57
C TRP A 337 -8.91 -0.57 -17.73
N VAL A 338 -9.69 0.49 -17.93
CA VAL A 338 -10.66 0.58 -19.05
C VAL A 338 -9.98 0.37 -20.41
N LYS A 339 -8.78 0.94 -20.61
CA LYS A 339 -8.00 0.84 -21.87
C LYS A 339 -7.39 -0.54 -22.08
N ILE A 340 -6.90 -1.19 -21.02
CA ILE A 340 -6.37 -2.55 -21.08
C ILE A 340 -7.52 -3.55 -21.31
N GLY A 341 -8.66 -3.36 -20.64
CA GLY A 341 -9.87 -4.16 -20.81
C GLY A 341 -10.34 -4.23 -22.26
N LYS A 342 -10.30 -3.11 -23.01
CA LYS A 342 -10.61 -3.11 -24.46
C LYS A 342 -9.70 -4.01 -25.28
N LYS A 343 -8.41 -4.14 -24.92
CA LYS A 343 -7.49 -5.07 -25.59
C LYS A 343 -7.84 -6.52 -25.24
N GLN A 344 -8.05 -6.79 -23.95
CA GLN A 344 -8.48 -8.09 -23.45
C GLN A 344 -9.79 -8.61 -24.06
N VAL A 345 -10.71 -7.71 -24.45
CA VAL A 345 -11.91 -8.04 -25.24
C VAL A 345 -11.54 -8.43 -26.68
N ALA A 346 -10.72 -7.62 -27.36
CA ALA A 346 -10.29 -7.90 -28.73
C ALA A 346 -9.41 -9.18 -28.84
N GLU A 347 -8.77 -9.56 -27.74
CA GLU A 347 -7.97 -10.77 -27.58
C GLU A 347 -8.79 -11.97 -27.02
N GLU A 348 -10.10 -11.81 -26.84
CA GLU A 348 -11.04 -12.83 -26.32
C GLU A 348 -10.58 -13.53 -25.02
N THR A 349 -9.89 -12.79 -24.14
CA THR A 349 -9.36 -13.35 -22.90
C THR A 349 -10.46 -13.86 -21.97
N GLN A 350 -10.17 -14.94 -21.23
CA GLN A 350 -11.13 -15.59 -20.32
C GLN A 350 -11.82 -14.60 -19.36
N VAL A 351 -11.05 -13.66 -18.78
CA VAL A 351 -11.59 -12.63 -17.87
C VAL A 351 -12.59 -11.73 -18.59
N ALA A 352 -12.27 -11.25 -19.80
CA ALA A 352 -13.18 -10.40 -20.57
C ALA A 352 -14.47 -11.13 -20.97
N VAL A 353 -14.37 -12.38 -21.42
CA VAL A 353 -15.52 -13.21 -21.81
C VAL A 353 -16.42 -13.51 -20.61
N GLN A 354 -15.84 -13.92 -19.47
CA GLN A 354 -16.58 -14.19 -18.24
C GLN A 354 -17.27 -12.92 -17.71
N LEU A 355 -16.57 -11.79 -17.69
CA LEU A 355 -17.11 -10.53 -17.18
C LEU A 355 -18.23 -9.98 -18.10
N ALA A 356 -18.11 -10.13 -19.42
CA ALA A 356 -19.19 -9.78 -20.36
C ALA A 356 -20.44 -10.66 -20.17
N PHE A 357 -20.26 -11.96 -19.90
CA PHE A 357 -21.37 -12.86 -19.56
C PHE A 357 -22.05 -12.43 -18.25
N GLN A 358 -21.27 -12.21 -17.18
CA GLN A 358 -21.79 -11.76 -15.89
C GLN A 358 -22.50 -10.40 -15.99
N ALA A 359 -21.96 -9.45 -16.77
CA ALA A 359 -22.60 -8.16 -17.01
C ALA A 359 -23.97 -8.32 -17.67
N ASN A 360 -24.12 -9.18 -18.68
CA ASN A 360 -25.43 -9.43 -19.31
C ASN A 360 -26.43 -10.11 -18.36
N GLN A 361 -25.97 -11.11 -17.58
CA GLN A 361 -26.81 -11.77 -16.58
C GLN A 361 -27.30 -10.81 -15.50
N LEU A 362 -26.40 -9.98 -14.95
CA LEU A 362 -26.73 -9.00 -13.92
C LEU A 362 -27.62 -7.88 -14.48
N ARG A 363 -27.42 -7.43 -15.72
CA ARG A 363 -28.30 -6.45 -16.36
C ARG A 363 -29.74 -6.97 -16.53
N TYR A 364 -29.91 -8.21 -16.98
CA TYR A 364 -31.23 -8.83 -17.01
C TYR A 364 -31.84 -8.94 -15.61
N GLN A 365 -31.06 -9.43 -14.64
CA GLN A 365 -31.50 -9.59 -13.26
C GLN A 365 -31.97 -8.26 -12.65
N TRP A 366 -31.14 -7.21 -12.72
CA TRP A 366 -31.37 -5.92 -12.04
C TRP A 366 -32.27 -4.96 -12.81
N ASN A 367 -32.20 -4.89 -14.14
CA ASN A 367 -32.98 -3.94 -14.93
C ASN A 367 -34.38 -4.46 -15.30
N GLU A 368 -34.53 -5.77 -15.51
CA GLU A 368 -35.81 -6.39 -15.94
C GLU A 368 -36.50 -7.19 -14.83
N GLY A 369 -35.81 -7.45 -13.71
CA GLY A 369 -36.37 -8.15 -12.55
C GLY A 369 -37.48 -7.37 -11.83
N LYS A 370 -38.42 -8.11 -11.22
CA LYS A 370 -39.37 -7.54 -10.26
C LYS A 370 -38.70 -7.47 -8.88
N TYR A 371 -38.45 -6.25 -8.40
CA TYR A 371 -37.90 -5.99 -7.07
C TYR A 371 -38.97 -5.42 -6.12
N ASP A 372 -38.99 -5.94 -4.90
CA ASP A 372 -39.80 -5.45 -3.78
C ASP A 372 -38.98 -4.48 -2.89
N GLY A 373 -38.24 -3.58 -3.54
CA GLY A 373 -37.21 -2.76 -2.89
C GLY A 373 -36.42 -1.92 -3.87
N SER A 374 -35.22 -1.53 -3.46
CA SER A 374 -34.38 -0.56 -4.16
C SER A 374 -33.95 -1.01 -5.56
N ARG A 375 -34.19 -0.16 -6.55
CA ARG A 375 -33.87 -0.43 -7.97
C ARG A 375 -32.49 0.11 -8.29
N LEU A 376 -31.61 -0.79 -8.75
CA LEU A 376 -30.35 -0.44 -9.39
C LEU A 376 -30.46 -0.73 -10.89
N GLU A 377 -30.09 0.22 -11.73
CA GLU A 377 -29.93 0.00 -13.16
C GLU A 377 -28.45 -0.13 -13.52
N ILE A 378 -28.13 -1.14 -14.33
CA ILE A 378 -26.77 -1.46 -14.76
C ILE A 378 -26.65 -1.21 -16.28
N ASN A 379 -25.67 -0.39 -16.65
CA ASN A 379 -25.38 -0.03 -18.03
C ASN A 379 -23.89 -0.20 -18.36
N LEU A 380 -23.61 -0.49 -19.64
CA LEU A 380 -22.25 -0.53 -20.19
C LEU A 380 -22.08 0.68 -21.12
N PRO A 381 -21.23 1.67 -20.79
CA PRO A 381 -21.07 2.89 -21.60
C PRO A 381 -20.53 2.58 -22.99
N ASP A 382 -19.63 1.60 -23.05
CA ASP A 382 -19.19 0.94 -24.26
C ASP A 382 -19.70 -0.50 -24.18
N LYS A 383 -20.67 -0.84 -25.03
CA LYS A 383 -21.30 -2.18 -25.06
C LYS A 383 -20.31 -3.31 -25.34
N GLY A 384 -19.12 -3.01 -25.89
CA GLY A 384 -18.05 -3.98 -26.07
C GLY A 384 -17.11 -4.11 -24.88
N ASN A 385 -17.12 -3.21 -23.90
CA ASN A 385 -16.12 -3.17 -22.83
C ASN A 385 -16.73 -3.49 -21.44
N PRO A 386 -16.60 -4.73 -20.92
CA PRO A 386 -17.19 -5.11 -19.66
C PRO A 386 -16.39 -4.62 -18.44
N PHE A 387 -15.32 -3.83 -18.61
CA PHE A 387 -14.46 -3.37 -17.50
C PHE A 387 -14.83 -2.00 -16.90
N LYS A 388 -15.87 -1.32 -17.44
CA LYS A 388 -16.47 -0.10 -16.87
C LYS A 388 -17.99 -0.19 -16.94
N TRP A 389 -18.67 -0.14 -15.80
CA TRP A 389 -20.13 -0.16 -15.73
C TRP A 389 -20.62 1.17 -15.14
N ASP A 390 -21.67 1.73 -15.74
CA ASP A 390 -22.40 2.86 -15.17
C ASP A 390 -23.62 2.30 -14.43
N LEU A 391 -23.76 2.71 -13.17
CA LEU A 391 -24.75 2.22 -12.22
C LEU A 391 -25.63 3.39 -11.78
N THR A 392 -26.94 3.26 -11.91
CA THR A 392 -27.91 4.26 -11.41
C THR A 392 -28.72 3.65 -10.28
N LEU A 393 -28.51 4.13 -9.05
CA LEU A 393 -29.26 3.68 -7.88
C LEU A 393 -30.42 4.63 -7.59
N LEU A 394 -31.64 4.09 -7.65
CA LEU A 394 -32.84 4.79 -7.22
C LEU A 394 -33.03 4.60 -5.72
N GLY A 395 -33.17 5.71 -5.00
CA GLY A 395 -33.39 5.73 -3.57
C GLY A 395 -34.70 5.08 -3.15
N GLN A 396 -34.68 4.35 -2.04
CA GLN A 396 -35.83 3.59 -1.57
C GLN A 396 -36.90 4.50 -0.96
N SER A 397 -38.16 4.28 -1.32
CA SER A 397 -39.29 5.02 -0.76
C SER A 397 -39.36 4.93 0.76
N MET A 398 -39.82 6.01 1.40
CA MET A 398 -39.91 6.16 2.87
C MET A 398 -38.57 6.18 3.63
N THR A 399 -37.42 6.18 2.94
CA THR A 399 -36.08 6.29 3.57
C THR A 399 -35.51 7.71 3.50
N SER A 400 -34.32 7.94 4.05
CA SER A 400 -33.58 9.20 3.87
C SER A 400 -33.01 9.40 2.46
N LEU A 401 -33.14 8.41 1.58
CA LEU A 401 -32.73 8.45 0.17
C LEU A 401 -33.91 8.66 -0.80
N ASP A 402 -35.14 8.73 -0.30
CA ASP A 402 -36.36 8.75 -1.12
C ASP A 402 -36.31 9.80 -2.24
N ALA A 403 -36.82 9.42 -3.41
CA ALA A 403 -36.74 10.10 -4.70
C ALA A 403 -35.32 10.40 -5.25
N GLY A 404 -34.23 10.02 -4.57
CA GLY A 404 -32.87 10.25 -5.06
C GLY A 404 -32.46 9.36 -6.23
N ILE A 405 -31.60 9.88 -7.11
CA ILE A 405 -31.05 9.22 -8.30
C ILE A 405 -29.52 9.35 -8.25
N PHE A 406 -28.83 8.28 -7.88
CA PHE A 406 -27.37 8.32 -7.70
C PHE A 406 -26.65 7.59 -8.83
N ASN A 407 -25.98 8.36 -9.69
CA ASN A 407 -25.13 7.82 -10.76
C ASN A 407 -23.72 7.53 -10.23
N MET A 408 -23.21 6.35 -10.55
CA MET A 408 -21.90 5.85 -10.11
C MET A 408 -21.20 5.11 -11.25
N THR A 409 -19.87 5.22 -11.33
CA THR A 409 -19.05 4.39 -12.21
C THR A 409 -18.35 3.29 -11.41
N LEU A 410 -18.53 2.04 -11.83
CA LEU A 410 -17.77 0.89 -11.35
C LEU A 410 -16.63 0.57 -12.33
N PHE A 411 -15.39 0.71 -11.86
CA PHE A 411 -14.18 0.31 -12.59
C PHE A 411 -13.75 -1.07 -12.15
N ILE A 412 -13.63 -1.99 -13.10
CA ILE A 412 -13.24 -3.39 -12.86
C ILE A 412 -11.84 -3.60 -13.44
N PRO A 413 -10.88 -4.11 -12.66
CA PRO A 413 -9.51 -4.28 -13.14
C PRO A 413 -9.38 -5.44 -14.15
N PRO A 414 -8.44 -5.36 -15.12
CA PRO A 414 -8.13 -6.45 -16.07
C PRO A 414 -7.58 -7.72 -15.42
N THR A 415 -7.25 -7.62 -14.12
CA THR A 415 -6.69 -8.68 -13.26
C THR A 415 -7.67 -9.05 -12.14
N PHE A 416 -8.96 -8.76 -12.28
CA PHE A 416 -9.99 -9.25 -11.37
C PHE A 416 -9.99 -10.80 -11.37
N PRO A 417 -10.02 -11.47 -10.20
CA PRO A 417 -10.27 -10.92 -8.86
C PRO A 417 -9.02 -10.58 -8.02
N THR A 418 -7.79 -10.80 -8.52
CA THR A 418 -6.54 -10.49 -7.79
C THR A 418 -6.43 -9.01 -7.38
N VAL A 419 -6.98 -8.11 -8.21
CA VAL A 419 -7.20 -6.71 -7.87
C VAL A 419 -8.71 -6.50 -7.78
N GLN A 420 -9.16 -5.72 -6.79
CA GLN A 420 -10.58 -5.57 -6.51
C GLN A 420 -11.22 -4.39 -7.26
N PRO A 421 -12.51 -4.46 -7.64
CA PRO A 421 -13.22 -3.35 -8.29
C PRO A 421 -13.25 -2.09 -7.43
N ARG A 422 -13.36 -0.93 -8.08
CA ARG A 422 -13.44 0.39 -7.42
C ARG A 422 -14.63 1.18 -7.93
N LEU A 423 -15.52 1.57 -7.02
CA LEU A 423 -16.69 2.39 -7.33
C LEU A 423 -16.43 3.86 -7.02
N LYS A 424 -16.88 4.74 -7.92
CA LYS A 424 -16.94 6.19 -7.73
C LYS A 424 -18.38 6.68 -7.94
N PHE A 425 -18.88 7.49 -7.02
CA PHE A 425 -20.08 8.30 -7.21
C PHE A 425 -19.77 9.48 -8.12
N GLU A 426 -20.55 9.61 -9.20
CA GLU A 426 -20.51 10.79 -10.07
C GLU A 426 -21.54 11.84 -9.58
N THR A 427 -22.70 11.38 -9.07
CA THR A 427 -23.65 12.25 -8.35
C THR A 427 -23.22 12.41 -6.87
N PRO A 428 -23.04 13.64 -6.36
CA PRO A 428 -22.66 13.86 -4.95
C PRO A 428 -23.68 13.30 -3.94
N ILE A 429 -23.19 12.66 -2.87
CA ILE A 429 -24.02 12.11 -1.79
C ILE A 429 -23.38 12.39 -0.42
N PHE A 430 -24.16 12.87 0.56
CA PHE A 430 -23.67 13.07 1.93
C PHE A 430 -23.84 11.79 2.76
N HIS A 431 -22.93 10.83 2.60
CA HIS A 431 -23.02 9.50 3.22
C HIS A 431 -21.76 9.13 4.02
N HIS A 432 -21.90 8.48 5.17
CA HIS A 432 -20.73 8.11 6.00
C HIS A 432 -19.84 7.00 5.39
N ARG A 433 -20.30 6.32 4.33
CA ARG A 433 -19.50 5.37 3.52
C ARG A 433 -19.01 5.94 2.19
N VAL A 434 -19.26 7.20 1.86
CA VAL A 434 -18.81 7.84 0.61
C VAL A 434 -17.91 9.03 0.93
N SER A 435 -16.66 8.99 0.47
CA SER A 435 -15.69 10.07 0.68
C SER A 435 -16.10 11.36 -0.05
N SER A 436 -15.44 12.47 0.27
CA SER A 436 -15.61 13.75 -0.43
C SER A 436 -15.36 13.68 -1.95
N THR A 437 -14.66 12.64 -2.39
CA THR A 437 -14.27 12.38 -3.79
C THR A 437 -15.13 11.31 -4.47
N GLY A 438 -16.19 10.85 -3.80
CA GLY A 438 -17.15 9.88 -4.32
C GLY A 438 -16.74 8.40 -4.14
N VAL A 439 -15.66 8.08 -3.44
CA VAL A 439 -15.21 6.69 -3.28
C VAL A 439 -16.07 5.99 -2.23
N LEU A 440 -16.62 4.81 -2.58
CA LEU A 440 -17.43 3.99 -1.67
C LEU A 440 -16.58 3.01 -0.84
N CYS A 441 -16.86 2.95 0.45
CA CYS A 441 -16.41 1.90 1.38
C CYS A 441 -17.46 0.80 1.53
N TYR A 442 -17.28 -0.33 0.82
CA TYR A 442 -18.19 -1.47 0.83
C TYR A 442 -17.44 -2.81 0.95
N PHE A 443 -18.17 -3.88 1.28
CA PHE A 443 -17.62 -5.24 1.47
C PHE A 443 -18.51 -6.30 0.77
N PRO A 444 -18.02 -6.97 -0.29
CA PRO A 444 -18.73 -8.10 -0.89
C PRO A 444 -18.77 -9.29 0.08
N LYS A 445 -19.67 -10.25 -0.16
CA LYS A 445 -19.63 -11.57 0.55
C LYS A 445 -18.60 -12.51 -0.09
N LYS A 446 -18.26 -12.25 -1.35
CA LYS A 446 -17.31 -12.98 -2.19
C LYS A 446 -16.51 -11.97 -3.02
N GLU A 447 -15.22 -11.83 -2.73
CA GLU A 447 -14.32 -10.92 -3.46
C GLU A 447 -13.99 -11.38 -4.89
N ASP A 448 -14.34 -12.63 -5.24
CA ASP A 448 -14.16 -13.23 -6.57
C ASP A 448 -15.41 -13.16 -7.48
N ASP A 449 -16.54 -12.65 -6.96
CA ASP A 449 -17.81 -12.56 -7.69
C ASP A 449 -18.31 -11.11 -7.80
N ILE A 450 -18.33 -10.61 -9.04
CA ILE A 450 -18.84 -9.26 -9.35
C ILE A 450 -20.31 -9.07 -8.96
N GLY A 451 -21.13 -10.13 -8.96
CA GLY A 451 -22.50 -10.07 -8.45
C GLY A 451 -22.55 -9.70 -6.97
N SER A 452 -21.70 -10.33 -6.15
CA SER A 452 -21.54 -10.01 -4.73
C SER A 452 -21.05 -8.59 -4.47
N HIS A 453 -20.24 -8.01 -5.37
CA HIS A 453 -19.90 -6.58 -5.30
C HIS A 453 -21.12 -5.69 -5.53
N ILE A 454 -21.94 -5.97 -6.55
CA ILE A 454 -23.18 -5.20 -6.81
C ILE A 454 -24.15 -5.28 -5.62
N GLU A 455 -24.40 -6.48 -5.07
CA GLU A 455 -25.21 -6.65 -3.86
C GLU A 455 -24.68 -5.82 -2.68
N ALA A 456 -23.36 -5.76 -2.51
CA ALA A 456 -22.74 -5.02 -1.41
C ALA A 456 -22.80 -3.50 -1.61
N ILE A 457 -22.64 -3.00 -2.84
CA ILE A 457 -22.80 -1.57 -3.16
C ILE A 457 -24.20 -1.10 -2.77
N VAL A 458 -25.24 -1.82 -3.22
CA VAL A 458 -26.64 -1.49 -2.91
C VAL A 458 -26.90 -1.56 -1.41
N ARG A 459 -26.49 -2.66 -0.75
CA ARG A 459 -26.66 -2.88 0.69
C ARG A 459 -25.99 -1.79 1.54
N THR A 460 -24.76 -1.40 1.20
CA THR A 460 -23.96 -0.43 1.97
C THR A 460 -24.55 0.98 1.95
N ILE A 461 -25.25 1.37 0.88
CA ILE A 461 -25.89 2.70 0.79
C ILE A 461 -27.24 2.73 1.53
N GLN A 462 -27.90 1.58 1.68
CA GLN A 462 -29.24 1.45 2.27
C GLN A 462 -29.21 0.92 3.71
N GLU A 463 -28.03 0.76 4.30
CA GLU A 463 -27.88 0.26 5.67
C GLU A 463 -28.29 1.35 6.68
N GLU A 464 -29.52 1.26 7.22
CA GLU A 464 -30.05 2.25 8.18
C GLU A 464 -29.45 2.13 9.58
N GLU A 465 -28.90 0.98 9.95
CA GLU A 465 -28.28 0.70 11.26
C GLU A 465 -26.91 -0.01 11.17
N PRO A 466 -25.91 0.63 10.52
CA PRO A 466 -24.57 0.09 10.41
C PRO A 466 -23.89 0.07 11.78
N LYS A 467 -23.15 -1.02 12.03
CA LYS A 467 -22.31 -1.13 13.24
C LYS A 467 -21.23 -0.05 13.22
N PHE A 468 -20.94 0.51 14.39
CA PHE A 468 -19.81 1.42 14.57
C PHE A 468 -18.50 0.69 14.26
N ASP A 469 -17.74 1.21 13.30
CA ASP A 469 -16.39 0.76 13.01
C ASP A 469 -15.55 1.96 12.55
N PRO A 470 -14.59 2.45 13.36
CA PRO A 470 -13.77 3.60 12.99
C PRO A 470 -12.85 3.31 11.80
N ARG A 471 -12.54 2.04 11.50
CA ARG A 471 -11.76 1.62 10.31
C ARG A 471 -12.56 1.80 9.00
N THR A 472 -13.79 2.31 9.08
CA THR A 472 -14.66 2.59 7.94
C THR A 472 -15.00 4.07 7.78
N VAL A 473 -14.32 4.94 8.53
CA VAL A 473 -14.39 6.40 8.36
C VAL A 473 -13.79 6.76 7.00
N VAL A 474 -14.65 7.13 6.05
CA VAL A 474 -14.21 7.71 4.75
C VAL A 474 -14.67 9.14 4.53
N ASN A 475 -15.65 9.59 5.32
CA ASN A 475 -16.10 10.96 5.38
C ASN A 475 -16.20 11.36 6.86
N PRO A 476 -15.15 12.02 7.41
CA PRO A 476 -15.07 12.33 8.83
C PRO A 476 -16.24 13.17 9.35
N GLU A 477 -16.75 14.11 8.55
CA GLU A 477 -17.92 14.93 8.95
C GLU A 477 -19.19 14.06 9.05
N ALA A 478 -19.48 13.30 7.99
CA ALA A 478 -20.66 12.45 7.93
C ALA A 478 -20.65 11.39 9.06
N PHE A 479 -19.49 10.78 9.31
CA PHE A 479 -19.29 9.82 10.40
C PHE A 479 -19.48 10.47 11.78
N SER A 480 -18.87 11.64 12.04
CA SER A 480 -19.02 12.37 13.31
C SER A 480 -20.46 12.82 13.56
N LEU A 481 -21.21 13.17 12.51
CA LEU A 481 -22.63 13.50 12.63
C LEU A 481 -23.50 12.26 12.88
N TYR A 482 -23.19 11.13 12.25
CA TYR A 482 -23.98 9.90 12.37
C TYR A 482 -23.89 9.27 13.77
N TRP A 483 -22.66 9.09 14.28
CA TRP A 483 -22.42 8.46 15.59
C TRP A 483 -22.37 9.45 16.76
N GLY A 484 -22.37 10.77 16.50
CA GLY A 484 -22.30 11.82 17.52
C GLY A 484 -23.57 12.06 18.35
N GLY A 485 -24.47 11.08 18.46
CA GLY A 485 -25.71 11.17 19.23
C GLY A 485 -26.93 11.72 18.44
N GLN A 486 -28.11 11.67 19.07
CA GLN A 486 -29.39 11.86 18.39
C GLN A 486 -29.53 13.21 17.65
N GLU A 487 -29.13 14.33 18.26
CA GLU A 487 -29.23 15.64 17.61
C GLU A 487 -28.31 15.78 16.40
N LYS A 488 -27.08 15.25 16.48
CA LYS A 488 -26.18 15.22 15.32
C LYS A 488 -26.70 14.27 14.22
N ARG A 489 -27.30 13.12 14.58
CA ARG A 489 -27.92 12.21 13.60
C ARG A 489 -29.14 12.82 12.91
N LYS A 490 -29.90 13.72 13.55
CA LYS A 490 -30.91 14.55 12.86
C LYS A 490 -30.31 15.50 11.81
N VAL A 491 -29.12 16.05 12.07
CA VAL A 491 -28.38 16.87 11.09
C VAL A 491 -27.87 16.01 9.93
N TYR A 492 -27.30 14.83 10.21
CA TYR A 492 -26.93 13.85 9.18
C TYR A 492 -28.13 13.50 8.28
N ASN A 493 -29.26 13.06 8.86
CA ASN A 493 -30.46 12.69 8.10
C ASN A 493 -31.06 13.88 7.31
N ARG A 494 -30.77 15.13 7.69
CA ARG A 494 -31.17 16.32 6.92
C ARG A 494 -30.22 16.56 5.74
N LYS A 495 -28.91 16.42 5.93
CA LYS A 495 -27.92 16.54 4.86
C LYS A 495 -28.05 15.42 3.83
N LEU A 496 -28.26 14.17 4.26
CA LEU A 496 -28.45 13.01 3.38
C LEU A 496 -29.68 13.20 2.47
N ARG A 497 -30.85 13.53 3.04
CA ARG A 497 -32.07 13.84 2.26
C ARG A 497 -31.88 15.02 1.32
N ARG A 498 -31.13 16.05 1.74
CA ARG A 498 -30.79 17.17 0.86
C ARG A 498 -29.96 16.71 -0.34
N SER A 499 -28.93 15.88 -0.13
CA SER A 499 -28.17 15.32 -1.26
C SER A 499 -29.01 14.38 -2.15
N ALA A 500 -30.00 13.68 -1.59
CA ALA A 500 -30.97 12.91 -2.40
C ALA A 500 -31.86 13.83 -3.26
N GLN A 501 -32.30 14.97 -2.74
CA GLN A 501 -33.07 15.95 -3.52
C GLN A 501 -32.21 16.60 -4.62
N GLU A 502 -30.98 17.01 -4.29
CA GLU A 502 -30.02 17.61 -5.23
C GLU A 502 -29.54 16.59 -6.29
N SER A 503 -29.60 15.28 -6.01
CA SER A 503 -29.17 14.23 -6.94
C SER A 503 -29.98 14.18 -8.24
N CYS A 504 -31.23 14.65 -8.23
CA CYS A 504 -32.10 14.71 -9.40
C CYS A 504 -31.75 15.84 -10.38
N GLU A 505 -30.81 16.72 -10.03
CA GLU A 505 -30.34 17.83 -10.87
C GLU A 505 -29.09 17.46 -11.71
N TYR A 506 -28.56 16.23 -11.55
CA TYR A 506 -27.36 15.68 -12.21
C TYR A 506 -27.69 14.58 -13.23
#